data_AF-A0A7X6XHN5-F1
#
_entry.id   AF-A0A7X6XHN5-F1
#
_cell.length_a   1.000
_cell.length_b   1.000
_cell.length_c   1.000
_cell.angle_alpha   90.00
_cell.angle_beta   90.00
_cell.angle_gamma   90.00
#
_symmetry.space_group_name_H-M   'P 1'
#
loop_
_entity.id
_entity.type
_entity.pdbx_description
1 polymer ?
#
loop_
_entity_poly.entity_id
_entity_poly.type
_entity_poly.pdbx_seq_one_letter_code
_entity_poly.pdbx_strand_id
1 'polypeptide(L)'
;IYESYVEPLSLLFDKVKQMATNPEVKYILHQTWAYEQSSTHSGFAHYNNDQLTMYNSIVDAVWRAKELVPIDIIVPAGTAIQNGRTSDIGDNFCSDGYHLDVNIGRYTAACTWFEKLLYVNVIGNSFKPEALSDFEADIAQRAAHYAVKSPKEVTELSDFYKEVAMLLEIATCAEIIEDHQ
;
A
#
# COMPACT_ATOMS: atom_id res chain seq x y z
N ILE A 1 -11.84 -3.84 15.89
CA ILE A 1 -12.39 -4.00 14.51
C ILE A 1 -12.47 -5.45 14.02
N TYR A 2 -11.60 -6.38 14.41
CA TYR A 2 -11.72 -7.80 14.00
C TYR A 2 -13.12 -8.39 14.22
N GLU A 3 -13.74 -8.12 15.38
CA GLU A 3 -15.09 -8.62 15.71
C GLU A 3 -16.16 -8.23 14.68
N SER A 4 -15.99 -7.11 13.95
CA SER A 4 -16.94 -6.72 12.90
C SER A 4 -16.86 -7.60 11.64
N TYR A 5 -15.85 -8.46 11.53
CA TYR A 5 -15.70 -9.44 10.44
C TYR A 5 -16.34 -10.79 10.79
N VAL A 6 -16.35 -11.19 12.07
CA VAL A 6 -16.59 -12.58 12.50
C VAL A 6 -17.88 -13.17 11.95
N GLU A 7 -19.01 -12.50 12.20
CA GLU A 7 -20.31 -12.97 11.69
C GLU A 7 -20.57 -12.54 10.23
N PRO A 8 -20.37 -11.26 9.84
CA PRO A 8 -20.76 -10.81 8.50
C PRO A 8 -19.93 -11.43 7.37
N LEU A 9 -18.63 -11.69 7.59
CA LEU A 9 -17.76 -12.20 6.53
C LEU A 9 -18.14 -13.62 6.12
N SER A 10 -18.45 -14.49 7.08
CA SER A 10 -18.87 -15.87 6.82
C SER A 10 -20.18 -15.91 6.03
N LEU A 11 -21.17 -15.11 6.46
CA LEU A 11 -22.46 -15.00 5.77
C LEU A 11 -22.31 -14.46 4.34
N LEU A 12 -21.45 -13.45 4.16
CA LEU A 12 -21.16 -12.88 2.84
C LEU A 12 -20.46 -13.89 1.94
N PHE A 13 -19.44 -14.58 2.46
CA PHE A 13 -18.69 -15.59 1.72
C PHE A 13 -19.60 -16.71 1.23
N ASP A 14 -20.43 -17.27 2.11
CA ASP A 14 -21.35 -18.35 1.75
C ASP A 14 -22.33 -17.91 0.65
N LYS A 15 -22.85 -16.69 0.75
CA LYS A 15 -23.74 -16.12 -0.27
C LYS A 15 -23.04 -15.96 -1.62
N VAL A 16 -21.84 -15.38 -1.64
CA VAL A 16 -21.08 -15.17 -2.89
C VAL A 16 -20.68 -16.52 -3.49
N LYS A 17 -20.24 -17.47 -2.67
CA LYS A 17 -19.84 -18.82 -3.11
C LYS A 17 -20.99 -19.60 -3.75
N GLN A 18 -22.19 -19.51 -3.19
CA GLN A 18 -23.38 -20.15 -3.77
C GLN A 18 -23.76 -19.57 -5.14
N MET A 19 -23.39 -18.31 -5.42
CA MET A 19 -23.66 -17.64 -6.69
C MET A 19 -22.51 -17.79 -7.70
N ALA A 20 -21.34 -18.27 -7.28
CA ALA A 20 -20.19 -18.42 -8.16
C ALA A 20 -20.42 -19.55 -9.17
N THR A 21 -20.40 -19.22 -10.46
CA THR A 21 -20.51 -20.19 -11.56
C THR A 21 -19.16 -20.74 -12.00
N ASN A 22 -18.07 -20.05 -11.66
CA ASN A 22 -16.71 -20.52 -11.93
C ASN A 22 -16.22 -21.40 -10.75
N PRO A 23 -15.99 -22.72 -10.95
CA PRO A 23 -15.50 -23.59 -9.89
C PRO A 23 -14.07 -23.26 -9.44
N GLU A 24 -13.31 -22.52 -10.23
CA GLU A 24 -11.92 -22.10 -9.94
C GLU A 24 -11.83 -20.65 -9.44
N VAL A 25 -12.96 -20.03 -9.09
CA VAL A 25 -12.97 -18.66 -8.57
C VAL A 25 -12.05 -18.52 -7.35
N LYS A 26 -11.32 -17.40 -7.31
CA LYS A 26 -10.43 -17.01 -6.20
C LYS A 26 -11.06 -15.89 -5.40
N TYR A 27 -10.98 -16.00 -4.08
CA TYR A 27 -11.52 -15.01 -3.16
C TYR A 27 -10.40 -14.15 -2.60
N ILE A 28 -10.65 -12.84 -2.57
CA ILE A 28 -9.65 -11.85 -2.22
C ILE A 28 -10.19 -10.99 -1.07
N LEU A 29 -9.36 -10.77 -0.05
CA LEU A 29 -9.58 -9.70 0.92
C LEU A 29 -8.68 -8.53 0.59
N HIS A 30 -9.29 -7.34 0.56
CA HIS A 30 -8.58 -6.09 0.37
C HIS A 30 -8.27 -5.47 1.74
N GLN A 31 -6.99 -5.47 2.12
CA GLN A 31 -6.54 -4.78 3.33
C GLN A 31 -6.44 -3.28 3.02
N THR A 32 -7.33 -2.50 3.61
CA THR A 32 -7.41 -1.04 3.40
C THR A 32 -6.37 -0.28 4.24
N TRP A 33 -6.31 1.03 4.05
CA TRP A 33 -5.34 1.94 4.69
C TRP A 33 -5.90 2.62 5.94
N ALA A 34 -4.97 3.08 6.79
CA ALA A 34 -5.28 4.02 7.87
C ALA A 34 -5.55 5.42 7.30
N TYR A 35 -6.33 6.21 8.03
CA TYR A 35 -6.57 7.61 7.72
C TYR A 35 -5.28 8.45 7.86
N GLU A 36 -5.27 9.66 7.28
CA GLU A 36 -4.20 10.63 7.50
C GLU A 36 -4.14 11.04 8.98
N GLN A 37 -2.96 11.43 9.45
CA GLN A 37 -2.71 11.90 10.82
C GLN A 37 -3.59 13.12 11.17
N SER A 38 -3.87 13.97 10.19
CA SER A 38 -4.72 15.16 10.33
C SER A 38 -6.21 14.90 10.14
N SER A 39 -6.62 13.64 9.87
CA SER A 39 -8.00 13.29 9.55
C SER A 39 -8.96 13.68 10.67
N THR A 40 -10.04 14.37 10.32
CA THR A 40 -11.12 14.71 11.25
C THR A 40 -12.29 13.73 11.18
N HIS A 41 -12.12 12.60 10.48
CA HIS A 41 -13.17 11.60 10.34
C HIS A 41 -13.51 11.00 11.71
N SER A 42 -14.79 11.01 12.10
CA SER A 42 -15.22 10.57 13.45
C SER A 42 -14.83 9.13 13.78
N GLY A 43 -14.73 8.28 12.75
CA GLY A 43 -14.22 6.91 12.88
C GLY A 43 -12.78 6.82 13.40
N PHE A 44 -11.97 7.85 13.24
CA PHE A 44 -10.56 7.84 13.67
C PHE A 44 -10.41 7.82 15.21
N ALA A 45 -11.41 8.34 15.91
CA ALA A 45 -11.45 8.35 17.37
C ALA A 45 -11.43 6.94 17.99
N HIS A 46 -11.89 5.91 17.27
CA HIS A 46 -11.79 4.51 17.71
C HIS A 46 -10.34 4.00 17.81
N TYR A 47 -9.40 4.73 17.22
CA TYR A 47 -7.97 4.44 17.20
C TYR A 47 -7.17 5.54 17.89
N ASN A 48 -7.80 6.29 18.80
CA ASN A 48 -7.21 7.43 19.50
C ASN A 48 -6.70 8.55 18.57
N ASN A 49 -7.25 8.64 17.36
CA ASN A 49 -6.74 9.52 16.30
C ASN A 49 -5.26 9.31 15.99
N ASP A 50 -4.79 8.07 16.10
CA ASP A 50 -3.41 7.68 15.80
C ASP A 50 -3.35 6.78 14.56
N GLN A 51 -2.61 7.23 13.56
CA GLN A 51 -2.53 6.57 12.26
C GLN A 51 -1.93 5.16 12.38
N LEU A 52 -0.88 5.00 13.19
CA LEU A 52 -0.19 3.72 13.33
C LEU A 52 -1.05 2.71 14.11
N THR A 53 -1.78 3.15 15.13
CA THR A 53 -2.78 2.36 15.86
C THR A 53 -3.87 1.87 14.91
N MET A 54 -4.37 2.74 14.04
CA MET A 54 -5.36 2.34 13.02
C MET A 54 -4.78 1.36 12.02
N TYR A 55 -3.58 1.62 11.48
CA TYR A 55 -2.89 0.72 10.55
C TYR A 55 -2.71 -0.68 11.15
N ASN A 56 -2.10 -0.76 12.34
CA ASN A 56 -1.87 -2.04 13.03
C ASN A 56 -3.17 -2.77 13.33
N SER A 57 -4.22 -2.04 13.71
CA SER A 57 -5.55 -2.62 13.94
C SER A 57 -6.13 -3.24 12.67
N ILE A 58 -6.00 -2.55 11.52
CA ILE A 58 -6.45 -3.04 10.20
C ILE A 58 -5.67 -4.29 9.79
N VAL A 59 -4.34 -4.26 9.90
CA VAL A 59 -3.49 -5.41 9.60
C VAL A 59 -3.91 -6.62 10.46
N ASP A 60 -3.97 -6.49 11.78
CA ASP A 60 -4.39 -7.57 12.67
C ASP A 60 -5.76 -8.15 12.26
N ALA A 61 -6.74 -7.28 12.08
CA ALA A 61 -8.10 -7.69 11.81
C ALA A 61 -8.27 -8.40 10.47
N VAL A 62 -7.68 -7.87 9.39
CA VAL A 62 -7.78 -8.48 8.06
C VAL A 62 -7.09 -9.84 8.03
N TRP A 63 -5.91 -9.93 8.67
CA TRP A 63 -5.14 -11.18 8.68
C TRP A 63 -5.76 -12.25 9.56
N ARG A 64 -6.43 -11.89 10.65
CA ARG A 64 -7.26 -12.84 11.42
C ARG A 64 -8.54 -13.20 10.67
N ALA A 65 -9.19 -12.23 10.02
CA ALA A 65 -10.42 -12.47 9.26
C ALA A 65 -10.21 -13.39 8.06
N LYS A 66 -9.01 -13.40 7.48
CA LYS A 66 -8.61 -14.36 6.44
C LYS A 66 -8.80 -15.82 6.85
N GLU A 67 -8.66 -16.12 8.14
CA GLU A 67 -8.77 -17.49 8.66
C GLU A 67 -10.23 -17.92 8.92
N LEU A 68 -11.19 -17.00 8.83
CA LEU A 68 -12.62 -17.29 9.03
C LEU A 68 -13.24 -17.99 7.82
N VAL A 69 -12.76 -17.70 6.62
CA VAL A 69 -13.30 -18.22 5.36
C VAL A 69 -12.18 -18.51 4.36
N PRO A 70 -12.38 -19.38 3.36
CA PRO A 70 -11.39 -19.65 2.31
C PRO A 70 -11.01 -18.42 1.46
N ILE A 71 -10.01 -17.65 1.89
CA ILE A 71 -9.43 -16.52 1.15
C ILE A 71 -8.10 -16.93 0.52
N ASP A 72 -8.02 -16.79 -0.81
CA ASP A 72 -6.83 -17.13 -1.58
C ASP A 72 -5.76 -16.03 -1.52
N ILE A 73 -6.18 -14.75 -1.58
CA ILE A 73 -5.28 -13.60 -1.70
C ILE A 73 -5.66 -12.50 -0.70
N ILE A 74 -4.68 -11.92 -0.04
CA ILE A 74 -4.80 -10.59 0.57
C ILE A 74 -4.08 -9.59 -0.32
N VAL A 75 -4.75 -8.48 -0.65
CA VAL A 75 -4.12 -7.32 -1.29
C VAL A 75 -3.76 -6.30 -0.21
N PRO A 76 -2.46 -6.11 0.12
CA PRO A 76 -1.99 -5.28 1.23
C PRO A 76 -1.92 -3.79 0.85
N ALA A 77 -3.02 -3.22 0.35
CA ALA A 77 -3.02 -1.81 -0.07
C ALA A 77 -2.79 -0.86 1.11
N GLY A 78 -3.27 -1.22 2.31
CA GLY A 78 -2.99 -0.49 3.54
C GLY A 78 -1.51 -0.34 3.84
N THR A 79 -0.78 -1.46 3.83
CA THR A 79 0.69 -1.44 3.95
C THR A 79 1.35 -0.67 2.82
N ALA A 80 0.86 -0.75 1.58
CA ALA A 80 1.43 0.03 0.48
C ALA A 80 1.31 1.54 0.70
N ILE A 81 0.13 2.01 1.14
CA ILE A 81 -0.06 3.42 1.50
C ILE A 81 0.83 3.79 2.68
N GLN A 82 0.93 2.94 3.70
CA GLN A 82 1.77 3.22 4.87
C GLN A 82 3.26 3.27 4.52
N ASN A 83 3.74 2.42 3.61
CA ASN A 83 5.10 2.51 3.04
C ASN A 83 5.29 3.84 2.30
N GLY A 84 4.34 4.19 1.42
CA GLY A 84 4.37 5.45 0.67
C GLY A 84 4.51 6.67 1.58
N ARG A 85 3.81 6.68 2.72
CA ARG A 85 3.87 7.77 3.71
C ARG A 85 5.23 7.98 4.36
N THR A 86 6.12 6.99 4.30
CA THR A 86 7.51 7.10 4.80
C THR A 86 8.48 7.73 3.80
N SER A 87 8.02 7.98 2.57
CA SER A 87 8.81 8.65 1.53
C SER A 87 8.70 10.18 1.63
N ASP A 88 9.35 10.88 0.70
CA ASP A 88 9.28 12.34 0.58
C ASP A 88 7.88 12.87 0.24
N ILE A 89 6.94 12.01 -0.16
CA ILE A 89 5.52 12.38 -0.32
C ILE A 89 4.88 12.71 1.03
N GLY A 90 5.34 12.06 2.11
CA GLY A 90 4.74 12.18 3.44
C GLY A 90 3.28 11.73 3.47
N ASP A 91 2.49 12.31 4.37
CA ASP A 91 1.12 11.89 4.65
C ASP A 91 0.07 12.42 3.66
N ASN A 92 0.39 12.48 2.37
CA ASN A 92 -0.44 13.07 1.30
C ASN A 92 -1.00 12.02 0.32
N PHE A 93 -1.45 10.87 0.85
CA PHE A 93 -2.02 9.79 0.03
C PHE A 93 -3.55 9.77 0.03
N CYS A 94 -4.20 10.65 0.80
CA CYS A 94 -5.64 10.85 0.77
C CYS A 94 -6.01 12.25 0.25
N SER A 95 -7.23 12.40 -0.27
CA SER A 95 -7.74 13.70 -0.74
C SER A 95 -8.53 14.47 0.32
N ASP A 96 -9.05 13.75 1.32
CA ASP A 96 -9.94 14.29 2.35
C ASP A 96 -9.68 13.68 3.73
N GLY A 97 -8.46 13.18 3.95
CA GLY A 97 -8.04 12.53 5.18
C GLY A 97 -8.41 11.05 5.30
N TYR A 98 -9.15 10.46 4.36
CA TYR A 98 -9.47 9.02 4.40
C TYR A 98 -9.70 8.34 3.04
N HIS A 99 -10.25 9.04 2.04
CA HIS A 99 -10.29 8.52 0.67
C HIS A 99 -8.96 8.74 -0.01
N LEU A 100 -8.47 7.76 -0.76
CA LEU A 100 -7.23 7.89 -1.51
C LEU A 100 -7.28 9.06 -2.49
N ASP A 101 -6.17 9.80 -2.52
CA ASP A 101 -5.89 10.80 -3.54
C ASP A 101 -6.09 10.18 -4.93
N VAL A 102 -6.70 10.95 -5.82
CA VAL A 102 -7.13 10.47 -7.14
C VAL A 102 -5.96 10.04 -8.02
N ASN A 103 -4.76 10.55 -7.75
CA ASN A 103 -3.54 10.24 -8.47
C ASN A 103 -2.70 9.24 -7.67
N ILE A 104 -1.90 9.69 -6.72
CA ILE A 104 -0.84 8.88 -6.11
C ILE A 104 -1.40 7.79 -5.19
N GLY A 105 -2.45 8.12 -4.42
CA GLY A 105 -3.12 7.18 -3.54
C GLY A 105 -3.70 6.01 -4.32
N ARG A 106 -4.57 6.29 -5.29
CA ARG A 106 -5.22 5.27 -6.13
C ARG A 106 -4.21 4.49 -6.97
N TYR A 107 -3.19 5.15 -7.52
CA TYR A 107 -2.15 4.47 -8.31
C TYR A 107 -1.33 3.51 -7.44
N THR A 108 -0.97 3.89 -6.22
CA THR A 108 -0.28 3.01 -5.26
C THR A 108 -1.11 1.77 -4.96
N ALA A 109 -2.40 1.94 -4.64
CA ALA A 109 -3.29 0.80 -4.42
C ALA A 109 -3.43 -0.08 -5.69
N ALA A 110 -3.53 0.53 -6.87
CA ALA A 110 -3.59 -0.19 -8.15
C ALA A 110 -2.32 -1.00 -8.43
N CYS A 111 -1.14 -0.45 -8.14
CA CYS A 111 0.13 -1.16 -8.25
C CYS A 111 0.17 -2.40 -7.35
N THR A 112 -0.35 -2.29 -6.11
CA THR A 112 -0.44 -3.42 -5.19
C THR A 112 -1.38 -4.50 -5.69
N TRP A 113 -2.55 -4.12 -6.23
CA TRP A 113 -3.46 -5.05 -6.88
C TRP A 113 -2.81 -5.74 -8.09
N PHE A 114 -2.15 -4.97 -8.96
CA PHE A 114 -1.46 -5.48 -10.14
C PHE A 114 -0.45 -6.57 -9.77
N GLU A 115 0.46 -6.29 -8.83
CA GLU A 115 1.51 -7.24 -8.46
C GLU A 115 0.94 -8.47 -7.75
N LYS A 116 -0.10 -8.31 -6.92
CA LYS A 116 -0.77 -9.44 -6.25
C LYS A 116 -1.53 -10.37 -7.19
N LEU A 117 -2.16 -9.82 -8.22
CA LEU A 117 -2.96 -10.61 -9.17
C LEU A 117 -2.10 -11.28 -10.24
N LEU A 118 -1.09 -10.57 -10.74
CA LEU A 118 -0.30 -11.02 -11.88
C LEU A 118 1.02 -11.67 -11.47
N TYR A 119 1.43 -11.55 -10.20
CA TYR A 119 2.72 -12.02 -9.71
C TYR A 119 3.91 -11.42 -10.49
N VAL A 120 3.73 -10.20 -11.00
CA VAL A 120 4.73 -9.44 -11.75
C VAL A 120 5.19 -8.26 -10.91
N ASN A 121 6.51 -8.09 -10.82
CA ASN A 121 7.11 -6.94 -10.14
C ASN A 121 6.61 -5.64 -10.79
N VAL A 122 6.00 -4.75 -10.00
CA VAL A 122 5.45 -3.49 -10.50
C VAL A 122 6.50 -2.38 -10.66
N ILE A 123 7.68 -2.51 -10.04
CA ILE A 123 8.77 -1.54 -10.18
C ILE A 123 9.27 -1.52 -11.62
N GLY A 124 9.32 -0.33 -12.21
CA GLY A 124 9.70 -0.12 -13.60
C GLY A 124 8.58 -0.37 -14.59
N ASN A 125 7.32 -0.49 -14.12
CA ASN A 125 6.17 -0.52 -15.01
C ASN A 125 6.11 0.79 -15.80
N SER A 126 6.06 0.69 -17.14
CA SER A 126 6.10 1.84 -18.05
C SER A 126 4.80 2.64 -18.05
N PHE A 127 3.70 2.08 -17.55
CA PHE A 127 2.46 2.80 -17.36
C PHE A 127 2.47 3.57 -16.04
N LYS A 128 2.20 4.87 -16.13
CA LYS A 128 1.82 5.73 -15.00
C LYS A 128 0.66 6.66 -15.40
N PRO A 129 -0.17 7.14 -14.46
CA PRO A 129 -1.10 8.23 -14.72
C PRO A 129 -0.36 9.48 -15.19
N GLU A 130 -0.95 10.22 -16.13
CA GLU A 130 -0.37 11.46 -16.68
C GLU A 130 -0.08 12.50 -15.59
N ALA A 131 -0.89 12.54 -14.54
CA ALA A 131 -0.76 13.48 -13.43
C ALA A 131 0.41 13.19 -12.48
N LEU A 132 1.05 12.00 -12.57
CA LEU A 132 2.19 11.65 -11.72
C LEU A 132 3.50 11.94 -12.45
N SER A 133 4.45 12.53 -11.74
CA SER A 133 5.86 12.55 -12.14
C SER A 133 6.44 11.14 -12.15
N ASP A 134 7.59 10.96 -12.79
CA ASP A 134 8.30 9.66 -12.77
C ASP A 134 8.75 9.29 -11.36
N PHE A 135 9.09 10.29 -10.55
CA PHE A 135 9.46 10.13 -9.16
C PHE A 135 8.29 9.64 -8.30
N GLU A 136 7.12 10.28 -8.39
CA GLU A 136 5.92 9.83 -7.65
C GLU A 136 5.47 8.44 -8.09
N ALA A 137 5.58 8.13 -9.39
CA ALA A 137 5.27 6.80 -9.90
C ALA A 137 6.24 5.74 -9.35
N ASP A 138 7.55 6.02 -9.32
CA ASP A 138 8.55 5.12 -8.73
C ASP A 138 8.30 4.88 -7.23
N ILE A 139 7.97 5.93 -6.46
CA ILE A 139 7.57 5.80 -5.05
C ILE A 139 6.36 4.87 -4.92
N ALA A 140 5.30 5.13 -5.67
CA ALA A 140 4.07 4.33 -5.62
C ALA A 140 4.32 2.86 -5.96
N GLN A 141 5.14 2.60 -6.98
CA GLN A 141 5.51 1.24 -7.39
C GLN A 141 6.35 0.53 -6.32
N ARG A 142 7.36 1.20 -5.74
CA ARG A 142 8.17 0.63 -4.64
C ARG A 142 7.32 0.36 -3.40
N ALA A 143 6.49 1.32 -3.00
CA ALA A 143 5.59 1.21 -1.87
C ALA A 143 4.70 -0.03 -1.98
N ALA A 144 4.11 -0.23 -3.17
CA ALA A 144 3.33 -1.42 -3.50
C ALA A 144 4.16 -2.71 -3.47
N HIS A 145 5.32 -2.73 -4.14
CA HIS A 145 6.20 -3.90 -4.19
C HIS A 145 6.61 -4.37 -2.79
N TYR A 146 7.08 -3.46 -1.95
CA TYR A 146 7.51 -3.79 -0.59
C TYR A 146 6.32 -4.20 0.29
N ALA A 147 5.13 -3.67 0.06
CA ALA A 147 3.93 -4.17 0.72
C ALA A 147 3.57 -5.59 0.26
N VAL A 148 3.83 -5.97 -0.99
CA VAL A 148 3.64 -7.35 -1.44
C VAL A 148 4.65 -8.30 -0.77
N LYS A 149 5.90 -7.86 -0.55
CA LYS A 149 6.94 -8.64 0.13
C LYS A 149 6.72 -8.76 1.63
N SER A 150 6.33 -7.66 2.28
CA SER A 150 6.18 -7.55 3.73
C SER A 150 4.78 -7.01 4.10
N PRO A 151 3.70 -7.77 3.86
CA PRO A 151 2.31 -7.27 3.83
C PRO A 151 1.68 -6.96 5.20
N LYS A 152 2.49 -6.98 6.26
CA LYS A 152 2.08 -6.74 7.65
C LYS A 152 2.94 -5.67 8.31
N GLU A 153 4.00 -5.19 7.64
CA GLU A 153 5.04 -4.38 8.25
C GLU A 153 5.35 -3.20 7.33
N VAL A 154 5.58 -2.03 7.92
CA VAL A 154 5.98 -0.85 7.17
C VAL A 154 7.42 -1.01 6.74
N THR A 155 7.68 -0.79 5.45
CA THR A 155 9.03 -0.67 4.89
C THR A 155 9.31 0.81 4.63
N GLU A 156 10.34 1.33 5.30
CA GLU A 156 10.80 2.70 5.15
C GLU A 156 11.32 2.96 3.73
N LEU A 157 10.81 3.99 3.07
CA LEU A 157 11.19 4.34 1.70
C LEU A 157 12.18 5.51 1.63
N SER A 158 12.35 6.28 2.72
CA SER A 158 13.29 7.41 2.76
C SER A 158 14.75 7.00 2.53
N ASP A 159 15.11 5.75 2.83
CA ASP A 159 16.49 5.27 2.68
C ASP A 159 16.89 5.00 1.22
N PHE A 160 15.95 4.65 0.34
CA PHE A 160 16.25 4.41 -1.07
C PHE A 160 16.69 5.67 -1.82
N TYR A 161 16.13 6.82 -1.45
CA TYR A 161 16.49 8.09 -2.09
C TYR A 161 17.76 8.69 -1.48
N LYS A 162 18.05 8.43 -0.20
CA LYS A 162 19.35 8.76 0.41
C LYS A 162 20.48 8.00 -0.25
N GLU A 163 20.29 6.70 -0.53
CA GLU A 163 21.31 5.90 -1.23
C GLU A 163 21.57 6.41 -2.65
N VAL A 164 20.52 6.73 -3.40
CA VAL A 164 20.66 7.30 -4.75
C VAL A 164 21.31 8.68 -4.71
N ALA A 165 20.90 9.55 -3.79
CA ALA A 165 21.51 10.87 -3.62
C ALA A 165 23.00 10.77 -3.26
N MET A 166 23.34 9.88 -2.33
CA MET A 166 24.74 9.61 -1.94
C MET A 166 25.55 9.07 -3.13
N LEU A 167 24.99 8.16 -3.93
CA LEU A 167 25.66 7.63 -5.12
C LEU A 167 25.87 8.70 -6.20
N LEU A 168 24.91 9.62 -6.38
CA LEU A 168 25.04 10.74 -7.32
C LEU A 168 26.06 11.78 -6.83
N GLU A 169 26.12 12.07 -5.53
CA GLU A 169 27.17 12.91 -4.95
C GLU A 169 28.56 12.29 -5.14
N ILE A 170 28.70 10.97 -4.97
CA ILE A 170 29.96 10.27 -5.23
C ILE A 170 30.34 10.31 -6.71
N ALA A 171 29.39 10.09 -7.63
CA ALA A 171 29.63 10.11 -9.07
C ALA A 171 30.05 11.50 -9.57
N THR A 172 29.35 12.55 -9.13
CA THR A 172 29.70 13.95 -9.45
C THR A 172 31.05 14.37 -8.86
N CYS A 173 31.39 13.91 -7.65
CA CYS A 173 32.73 14.12 -7.09
C CYS A 173 33.83 13.41 -7.90
N ALA A 174 33.56 12.21 -8.44
CA ALA A 174 34.53 11.47 -9.24
C ALA A 174 34.80 12.14 -10.60
N GLU A 175 33.77 12.65 -11.26
CA GLU A 175 33.90 13.38 -12.53
C GLU A 175 34.73 14.68 -12.37
N ILE A 176 34.56 15.40 -11.25
CA ILE A 176 35.35 16.62 -10.95
C ILE A 176 36.85 16.30 -10.73
N ILE A 177 37.18 15.11 -10.23
CA ILE A 177 38.58 14.71 -10.00
C ILE A 177 39.27 14.33 -11.32
N GLU A 178 38.54 13.73 -12.27
CA GLU A 178 39.08 13.35 -13.59
C GLU A 178 39.34 14.57 -14.49
N ASP A 179 38.53 15.64 -14.39
CA ASP A 179 38.71 16.89 -15.15
C ASP A 179 39.86 17.80 -14.63
N HIS A 180 40.51 17.40 -13.54
CA HIS A 180 41.61 18.14 -12.90
C HIS A 180 42.97 17.41 -12.90
N GLN A 181 43.10 16.32 -13.69
CA GLN A 181 44.37 15.63 -13.98
C GLN A 181 44.84 15.87 -15.41
#